data_AF-A0A9W5MZT7-F1
#
_entry.id   AF-A0A9W5MZT7-F1
#
_cell.length_a   1.000
_cell.length_b   1.000
_cell.length_c   1.000
_cell.angle_alpha   90.00
_cell.angle_beta   90.00
_cell.angle_gamma   90.00
#
_symmetry.space_group_name_H-M   'P 1'
#
loop_
_entity.id
_entity.type
_entity.pdbx_description
1 polymer ?
#
loop_
_entity_poly.entity_id
_entity_poly.type
_entity_poly.pdbx_seq_one_letter_code
_entity_poly.pdbx_strand_id
1 'polypeptide(L)'
;MILLLFCLSGVAWAGIWGGKVVQAWSQFPTGKWGVEPNPVSSVSTHGDVLNDGKSKEVPWILELTPMPVSGTTMGENGINPSEPMTLETVDRFAREIGFKGRYQLNLPKGETGVWTLSQDSMSYDMISPTADRTVHIDQYSGKILADIHFDDYNWFGKFMAASIALHMGTLGWWSVLANVLFCLAIIFICVSGCVMWWKRRPSEARGLVPPAQKIKFPVWWAMAVPLLILAVIFPTAIAAIAVIWILDTLLLSRIPALARWFK
;
A
#
# COMPACT_ATOMS: atom_id res chain seq x y z
N MET A 1 -14.24 -7.10 15.94
CA MET A 1 -14.47 -7.00 14.48
C MET A 1 -13.89 -5.72 13.87
N ILE A 2 -14.12 -4.53 14.45
CA ILE A 2 -13.58 -3.26 13.93
C ILE A 2 -12.05 -3.27 13.80
N LEU A 3 -11.32 -3.79 14.81
CA LEU A 3 -9.86 -3.89 14.75
C LEU A 3 -9.38 -4.79 13.60
N LEU A 4 -10.07 -5.92 13.38
CA LEU A 4 -9.74 -6.85 12.31
C LEU A 4 -9.94 -6.18 10.94
N LEU A 5 -11.04 -5.46 10.75
CA LEU A 5 -11.31 -4.71 9.52
C LEU A 5 -10.21 -3.68 9.23
N PHE A 6 -9.81 -2.92 10.25
CA PHE A 6 -8.73 -1.95 10.12
C PHE A 6 -7.37 -2.62 9.82
N CYS A 7 -7.06 -3.74 10.47
CA CYS A 7 -5.87 -4.52 10.13
C CYS A 7 -5.90 -5.02 8.68
N LEU A 8 -7.03 -5.57 8.23
CA LEU A 8 -7.19 -6.07 6.86
C LEU A 8 -7.12 -4.96 5.81
N SER A 9 -7.58 -3.74 6.12
CA SER A 9 -7.43 -2.60 5.20
C SER A 9 -5.96 -2.22 4.96
N GLY A 10 -5.10 -2.36 5.97
CA GLY A 10 -3.66 -2.06 5.87
C GLY A 10 -2.84 -3.15 5.19
N VAL A 11 -3.41 -4.36 5.02
CA VAL A 11 -2.73 -5.49 4.39
C VAL A 11 -2.42 -5.25 2.90
N ALA A 12 -3.18 -4.36 2.25
CA ALA A 12 -2.86 -3.87 0.90
C ALA A 12 -1.54 -3.08 0.84
N TRP A 13 -1.04 -2.57 1.97
CA TRP A 13 0.24 -1.84 2.07
C TRP A 13 1.41 -2.71 2.57
N ALA A 14 1.13 -3.96 2.96
CA ALA A 14 2.18 -4.84 3.47
C ALA A 14 3.13 -5.25 2.33
N GLY A 15 4.45 -5.12 2.56
CA GLY A 15 5.46 -5.33 1.51
C GLY A 15 5.49 -6.73 0.87
N ILE A 16 4.91 -7.75 1.49
CA ILE A 16 4.71 -9.06 0.85
C ILE A 16 3.28 -9.21 0.34
N TRP A 17 2.28 -8.89 1.16
CA TRP A 17 0.89 -9.13 0.77
C TRP A 17 0.39 -8.12 -0.26
N GLY A 18 0.47 -6.82 0.00
CA GLY A 18 0.30 -5.78 -1.02
C GLY A 18 1.30 -5.98 -2.15
N GLY A 19 2.58 -5.90 -1.77
CA GLY A 19 3.79 -6.02 -2.59
C GLY A 19 3.77 -7.08 -3.69
N LYS A 20 3.38 -8.31 -3.34
CA LYS A 20 3.55 -9.48 -4.21
C LYS A 20 2.27 -10.20 -4.52
N VAL A 21 1.29 -10.18 -3.60
CA VAL A 21 0.02 -10.89 -3.80
C VAL A 21 -0.97 -9.96 -4.46
N VAL A 22 -1.40 -8.89 -3.80
CA VAL A 22 -2.46 -8.02 -4.32
C VAL A 22 -2.01 -7.30 -5.60
N GLN A 23 -0.74 -6.89 -5.70
CA GLN A 23 -0.23 -6.28 -6.93
C GLN A 23 -0.36 -7.19 -8.15
N ALA A 24 -0.02 -8.46 -8.01
CA ALA A 24 -0.04 -9.43 -9.11
C ALA A 24 -1.46 -9.60 -9.68
N TRP A 25 -2.50 -9.40 -8.87
CA TRP A 25 -3.91 -9.47 -9.29
C TRP A 25 -4.51 -8.11 -9.65
N SER A 26 -3.82 -7.02 -9.31
CA SER A 26 -4.26 -5.66 -9.60
C SER A 26 -3.69 -5.12 -10.91
N GLN A 27 -3.02 -5.97 -11.70
CA GLN A 27 -2.49 -5.57 -13.00
C GLN A 27 -3.61 -5.00 -13.87
N PHE A 28 -3.35 -3.83 -14.44
CA PHE A 28 -4.26 -3.15 -15.36
C PHE A 28 -4.43 -4.00 -16.63
N PRO A 29 -5.65 -4.17 -17.18
CA PRO A 29 -5.87 -5.09 -18.30
C PRO A 29 -5.03 -4.71 -19.52
N THR A 30 -4.26 -5.67 -20.03
CA THR A 30 -3.59 -5.57 -21.33
C THR A 30 -4.64 -5.37 -22.42
N GLY A 31 -4.74 -4.17 -22.99
CA GLY A 31 -5.68 -3.82 -24.07
C GLY A 31 -6.57 -2.60 -23.81
N LYS A 32 -6.58 -2.06 -22.58
CA LYS A 32 -7.13 -0.71 -22.31
C LYS A 32 -6.16 0.42 -22.67
N TRP A 33 -4.99 0.06 -23.19
CA TRP A 33 -3.99 0.98 -23.72
C TRP A 33 -4.49 1.63 -25.01
N GLY A 34 -4.26 2.93 -25.13
CA GLY A 34 -4.26 3.60 -26.41
C GLY A 34 -3.16 3.01 -27.30
N VAL A 35 -3.57 2.04 -28.11
CA VAL A 35 -2.88 1.41 -29.26
C VAL A 35 -1.64 0.55 -28.96
N GLU A 36 -1.66 -0.68 -29.51
CA GLU A 36 -0.55 -1.64 -29.57
C GLU A 36 0.73 -1.05 -30.19
N PRO A 37 1.94 -1.55 -29.82
CA PRO A 37 2.21 -2.83 -29.16
C PRO A 37 2.52 -2.72 -27.66
N ASN A 38 2.04 -3.69 -26.87
CA ASN A 38 2.48 -3.88 -25.49
C ASN A 38 3.98 -4.21 -25.46
N PRO A 39 4.82 -3.41 -24.78
CA PRO A 39 6.25 -3.64 -24.78
C PRO A 39 6.68 -4.78 -23.86
N VAL A 40 7.65 -5.55 -24.32
CA VAL A 40 8.30 -6.66 -23.61
C VAL A 40 9.37 -6.15 -22.62
N SER A 41 9.18 -6.46 -21.33
CA SER A 41 10.12 -6.63 -20.19
C SER A 41 11.39 -5.73 -20.02
N SER A 42 11.58 -4.67 -20.79
CA SER A 42 12.73 -3.74 -20.70
C SER A 42 12.31 -2.28 -20.52
N VAL A 43 11.01 -2.02 -20.42
CA VAL A 43 10.44 -0.67 -20.29
C VAL A 43 10.28 -0.32 -18.81
N SER A 44 10.73 0.87 -18.44
CA SER A 44 10.56 1.40 -17.09
C SER A 44 9.08 1.41 -16.71
N THR A 45 8.77 0.84 -15.55
CA THR A 45 7.40 0.84 -15.04
C THR A 45 7.07 2.18 -14.39
N HIS A 46 5.79 2.47 -14.18
CA HIS A 46 5.37 3.66 -13.43
C HIS A 46 6.02 3.68 -12.04
N GLY A 47 6.16 2.51 -11.41
CA GLY A 47 6.83 2.38 -10.12
C GLY A 47 8.28 2.82 -10.15
N ASP A 48 9.04 2.35 -11.15
CA ASP A 48 10.47 2.66 -11.28
C ASP A 48 10.72 4.17 -11.51
N VAL A 49 9.79 4.86 -12.17
CA VAL A 49 9.97 6.25 -12.61
C VAL A 49 9.34 7.28 -11.67
N LEU A 50 8.18 6.94 -11.08
CA LEU A 50 7.29 7.86 -10.36
C LEU A 50 7.10 7.51 -8.87
N ASN A 51 7.48 6.28 -8.45
CA ASN A 51 7.46 5.88 -7.04
C ASN A 51 8.89 5.57 -6.56
N ASP A 52 9.75 6.59 -6.46
CA ASP A 52 11.20 6.47 -6.20
C ASP A 52 11.58 6.06 -4.75
N GLY A 53 10.62 5.55 -3.99
CA GLY A 53 10.77 5.13 -2.60
C GLY A 53 10.70 6.27 -1.57
N LYS A 54 10.79 7.55 -2.00
CA LYS A 54 10.59 8.72 -1.13
C LYS A 54 9.21 9.33 -1.30
N SER A 55 8.75 9.47 -2.54
CA SER A 55 7.37 9.82 -2.87
C SER A 55 6.71 8.65 -3.61
N LYS A 56 5.42 8.47 -3.38
CA LYS A 56 4.58 7.60 -4.21
C LYS A 56 3.59 8.50 -4.91
N GLU A 57 3.90 8.87 -6.14
CA GLU A 57 3.18 9.89 -6.90
C GLU A 57 2.10 9.30 -7.81
N VAL A 58 2.14 7.98 -7.99
CA VAL A 58 1.12 7.26 -8.73
C VAL A 58 0.51 6.12 -7.92
N PRO A 59 -0.77 5.82 -8.18
CA PRO A 59 -1.49 4.72 -7.55
C PRO A 59 -0.76 3.39 -7.70
N TRP A 60 -0.83 2.60 -6.65
CA TRP A 60 -0.13 1.31 -6.55
C TRP A 60 -0.59 0.28 -7.60
N ILE A 61 -1.80 0.46 -8.16
CA ILE A 61 -2.31 -0.34 -9.28
C ILE A 61 -1.51 -0.13 -10.57
N LEU A 62 -0.96 1.07 -10.78
CA LEU A 62 -0.17 1.40 -11.96
C LEU A 62 1.30 1.03 -11.80
N GLU A 63 1.77 0.70 -10.60
CA GLU A 63 3.19 0.60 -10.29
C GLU A 63 3.95 -0.43 -11.15
N LEU A 64 3.38 -1.61 -11.44
CA LEU A 64 4.00 -2.62 -12.33
C LEU A 64 3.71 -2.40 -13.82
N THR A 65 3.05 -1.30 -14.14
CA THR A 65 2.58 -1.02 -15.50
C THR A 65 3.67 -0.29 -16.28
N PRO A 66 3.96 -0.65 -17.55
CA PRO A 66 4.93 0.08 -18.37
C PRO A 66 4.52 1.53 -18.59
N MET A 67 5.49 2.46 -18.58
CA MET A 67 5.25 3.84 -18.97
C MET A 67 5.04 3.97 -20.49
N PRO A 68 4.12 4.83 -20.97
CA PRO A 68 4.08 5.19 -22.38
C PRO A 68 5.32 5.98 -22.78
N VAL A 69 5.64 5.97 -24.08
CA VAL A 69 6.86 6.60 -24.63
C VAL A 69 6.50 7.77 -25.55
N SER A 70 7.22 8.88 -25.38
CA SER A 70 7.09 10.03 -26.29
C SER A 70 7.73 9.77 -27.64
N GLY A 71 7.26 10.50 -28.66
CA GLY A 71 7.75 10.39 -30.04
C GLY A 71 6.94 9.41 -30.89
N THR A 72 5.79 8.94 -30.37
CA THR A 72 4.84 8.17 -31.16
C THR A 72 3.84 9.12 -31.84
N THR A 73 3.31 8.73 -32.99
CA THR A 73 2.21 9.48 -33.64
C THR A 73 0.83 9.09 -33.11
N MET A 74 0.78 8.24 -32.08
CA MET A 74 -0.43 7.66 -31.49
C MET A 74 -0.97 8.54 -30.36
N GLY A 75 -2.18 8.23 -29.89
CA GLY A 75 -2.86 8.97 -28.83
C GLY A 75 -3.93 9.95 -29.32
N GLU A 76 -4.74 10.42 -28.36
CA GLU A 76 -5.82 11.37 -28.62
C GLU A 76 -5.30 12.82 -28.66
N ASN A 77 -6.04 13.70 -29.32
CA ASN A 77 -5.68 15.11 -29.38
C ASN A 77 -5.75 15.73 -27.98
N GLY A 78 -4.63 16.26 -27.52
CA GLY A 78 -4.51 16.95 -26.24
C GLY A 78 -4.15 18.42 -26.44
N ILE A 79 -2.94 18.79 -26.02
CA ILE A 79 -2.38 20.13 -26.17
C ILE A 79 -2.09 20.40 -27.64
N ASN A 80 -2.38 21.62 -28.11
CA ASN A 80 -2.10 22.02 -29.48
C ASN A 80 -0.59 21.93 -29.77
N PRO A 81 -0.14 21.20 -30.81
CA PRO A 81 1.29 21.07 -31.16
C PRO A 81 1.98 22.41 -31.47
N SER A 82 1.19 23.45 -31.76
CA SER A 82 1.70 24.81 -32.03
C SER A 82 2.08 25.56 -30.75
N GLU A 83 1.60 25.10 -29.59
CA GLU A 83 1.94 25.70 -28.31
C GLU A 83 3.23 25.09 -27.75
N PRO A 84 4.11 25.90 -27.12
CA PRO A 84 5.30 25.37 -26.51
C PRO A 84 4.93 24.47 -25.32
N MET A 85 5.55 23.30 -25.23
CA MET A 85 5.32 22.32 -24.15
C MET A 85 6.03 22.74 -22.86
N THR A 86 5.54 23.82 -22.27
CA THR A 86 6.01 24.38 -21.00
C THR A 86 5.19 23.85 -19.83
N LEU A 87 5.73 24.00 -18.61
CA LEU A 87 5.01 23.63 -17.39
C LEU A 87 3.66 24.36 -17.28
N GLU A 88 3.62 25.62 -17.67
CA GLU A 88 2.42 26.47 -17.65
C GLU A 88 1.36 26.00 -18.67
N THR A 89 1.80 25.54 -19.84
CA THR A 89 0.90 24.96 -20.86
C THR A 89 0.27 23.66 -20.34
N VAL A 90 1.08 22.79 -19.72
CA VAL A 90 0.62 21.52 -19.17
C VAL A 90 -0.29 21.73 -17.96
N ASP A 91 0.02 22.67 -17.07
CA ASP A 91 -0.86 23.02 -15.93
C ASP A 91 -2.21 23.58 -16.41
N ARG A 92 -2.20 24.50 -17.39
CA ARG A 92 -3.44 25.01 -18.00
C ARG A 92 -4.28 23.86 -18.56
N PHE A 93 -3.66 22.96 -19.33
CA PHE A 93 -4.35 21.82 -19.91
C PHE A 93 -4.90 20.87 -18.84
N ALA A 94 -4.16 20.60 -17.76
CA ALA A 94 -4.64 19.80 -16.64
C ALA A 94 -5.94 20.37 -16.05
N ARG A 95 -6.04 21.70 -15.93
CA ARG A 95 -7.27 22.37 -15.48
C ARG A 95 -8.41 22.24 -16.48
N GLU A 96 -8.12 22.37 -17.78
CA GLU A 96 -9.12 22.24 -18.86
C GLU A 96 -9.73 20.84 -18.92
N ILE A 97 -8.92 19.79 -18.75
CA ILE A 97 -9.40 18.39 -18.75
C ILE A 97 -10.04 17.98 -17.42
N GLY A 98 -10.12 18.89 -16.43
CA GLY A 98 -10.93 18.72 -15.24
C GLY A 98 -10.18 18.34 -13.95
N PHE A 99 -8.85 18.43 -13.89
CA PHE A 99 -8.12 18.29 -12.61
C PHE A 99 -8.43 19.47 -11.69
N LYS A 100 -9.01 19.16 -10.52
CA LYS A 100 -9.44 20.18 -9.54
C LYS A 100 -8.54 20.16 -8.31
N GLY A 101 -8.17 21.33 -7.80
CA GLY A 101 -7.36 21.42 -6.57
C GLY A 101 -5.91 20.98 -6.79
N ARG A 102 -5.39 20.15 -5.89
CA ARG A 102 -4.01 19.66 -5.93
C ARG A 102 -3.92 18.42 -6.82
N TYR A 103 -2.83 18.32 -7.58
CA TYR A 103 -2.47 17.16 -8.38
C TYR A 103 -0.94 17.14 -8.52
N GLN A 104 -0.33 15.99 -8.81
CA GLN A 104 1.10 15.88 -9.09
C GLN A 104 1.35 16.06 -10.58
N LEU A 105 2.42 16.79 -10.91
CA LEU A 105 2.87 17.01 -12.27
C LEU A 105 4.33 16.59 -12.37
N ASN A 106 4.56 15.52 -13.14
CA ASN A 106 5.86 14.93 -13.38
C ASN A 106 6.41 15.35 -14.74
N LEU A 107 7.66 15.82 -14.73
CA LEU A 107 8.40 16.23 -15.92
C LEU A 107 8.89 15.00 -16.70
N PRO A 108 8.89 15.06 -18.05
CA PRO A 108 9.51 14.02 -18.86
C PRO A 108 11.00 13.92 -18.55
N LYS A 109 11.48 12.68 -18.33
CA LYS A 109 12.90 12.38 -18.10
C LYS A 109 13.49 11.77 -19.37
N GLY A 110 14.47 12.45 -19.96
CA GLY A 110 15.14 12.00 -21.19
C GLY A 110 14.30 12.13 -22.46
N GLU A 111 14.83 11.64 -23.57
CA GLU A 111 14.26 11.82 -24.92
C GLU A 111 12.94 11.08 -25.15
N THR A 112 12.69 9.99 -24.41
CA THR A 112 11.47 9.17 -24.53
C THR A 112 10.48 9.39 -23.38
N GLY A 113 10.81 10.24 -22.41
CA GLY A 113 9.96 10.51 -21.24
C GLY A 113 8.63 11.19 -21.61
N VAL A 114 7.64 11.10 -20.75
CA VAL A 114 6.30 11.70 -20.94
C VAL A 114 5.99 12.65 -19.78
N TRP A 115 5.16 13.66 -20.05
CA TRP A 115 4.54 14.42 -18.97
C TRP A 115 3.50 13.53 -18.29
N THR A 116 3.48 13.52 -16.96
CA THR A 116 2.51 12.72 -16.21
C THR A 116 1.77 13.59 -15.21
N LEU A 117 0.45 13.60 -15.30
CA LEU A 117 -0.46 14.23 -14.36
C LEU A 117 -1.10 13.13 -13.53
N SER A 118 -1.04 13.20 -12.21
CA SER A 118 -1.73 12.26 -11.33
C SER A 118 -2.48 12.96 -10.21
N GLN A 119 -3.65 12.44 -9.89
CA GLN A 119 -4.46 12.91 -8.78
C GLN A 119 -5.10 11.70 -8.12
N ASP A 120 -4.74 11.46 -6.86
CA ASP A 120 -5.25 10.33 -6.10
C ASP A 120 -5.49 10.68 -4.62
N SER A 121 -6.16 9.78 -3.91
CA SER A 121 -6.44 9.95 -2.47
C SER A 121 -5.29 9.54 -1.55
N MET A 122 -4.29 8.82 -2.06
CA MET A 122 -3.14 8.36 -1.28
C MET A 122 -2.13 9.50 -1.07
N SER A 123 -1.99 10.38 -2.06
CA SER A 123 -1.13 11.56 -2.10
C SER A 123 -1.78 12.79 -1.45
N TYR A 124 -2.98 12.63 -0.88
CA TYR A 124 -3.81 13.72 -0.32
C TYR A 124 -4.20 14.78 -1.35
N ASP A 125 -4.29 14.41 -2.63
CA ASP A 125 -4.67 15.32 -3.69
C ASP A 125 -6.20 15.46 -3.77
N MET A 126 -6.92 14.42 -3.37
CA MET A 126 -8.38 14.42 -3.30
C MET A 126 -8.92 13.57 -2.15
N ILE A 127 -10.10 13.94 -1.61
CA ILE A 127 -10.75 13.21 -0.50
C ILE A 127 -11.38 11.90 -0.98
N SER A 128 -11.90 11.88 -2.21
CA SER A 128 -12.58 10.69 -2.75
C SER A 128 -11.56 9.72 -3.35
N PRO A 129 -11.57 8.43 -2.93
CA PRO A 129 -10.70 7.42 -3.52
C PRO A 129 -11.14 7.02 -4.93
N THR A 130 -12.37 7.38 -5.31
CA THR A 130 -12.93 7.10 -6.65
C THR A 130 -12.56 8.16 -7.68
N ALA A 131 -11.85 9.21 -7.28
CA ALA A 131 -11.44 10.28 -8.17
C ALA A 131 -10.01 10.11 -8.66
N ASP A 132 -9.46 8.91 -8.50
CA ASP A 132 -8.15 8.55 -8.98
C ASP A 132 -8.07 8.72 -10.49
N ARG A 133 -7.11 9.51 -10.96
CA ARG A 133 -6.87 9.74 -12.38
C ARG A 133 -5.40 9.96 -12.65
N THR A 134 -4.88 9.29 -13.68
CA THR A 134 -3.51 9.49 -14.17
C THR A 134 -3.52 9.70 -15.69
N VAL A 135 -2.93 10.79 -16.15
CA VAL A 135 -2.87 11.18 -17.57
C VAL A 135 -1.42 11.31 -18.00
N HIS A 136 -1.08 10.70 -19.14
CA HIS A 136 0.23 10.82 -19.77
C HIS A 136 0.14 11.60 -21.07
N ILE A 137 1.03 12.56 -21.25
CA ILE A 137 1.06 13.47 -22.40
C ILE A 137 2.43 13.36 -23.08
N ASP A 138 2.40 13.22 -24.40
CA ASP A 138 3.61 13.18 -25.24
C ASP A 138 4.33 14.54 -25.21
N GLN A 139 5.63 14.53 -24.94
CA GLN A 139 6.43 15.76 -24.76
C GLN A 139 6.67 16.55 -26.06
N TYR A 140 6.46 15.94 -27.24
CA TYR A 140 6.71 16.56 -28.54
C TYR A 140 5.42 16.94 -29.25
N SER A 141 4.42 16.04 -29.24
CA SER A 141 3.17 16.22 -29.99
C SER A 141 2.04 16.80 -29.15
N GLY A 142 2.14 16.80 -27.82
CA GLY A 142 1.07 17.23 -26.92
C GLY A 142 -0.14 16.29 -26.88
N LYS A 143 -0.05 15.13 -27.53
CA LYS A 143 -1.12 14.12 -27.53
C LYS A 143 -1.25 13.45 -26.17
N ILE A 144 -2.48 13.08 -25.82
CA ILE A 144 -2.76 12.25 -24.66
C ILE A 144 -2.45 10.80 -25.05
N LEU A 145 -1.43 10.23 -24.44
CA LEU A 145 -1.01 8.84 -24.68
C LEU A 145 -1.82 7.85 -23.83
N ALA A 146 -2.23 8.27 -22.64
CA ALA A 146 -3.09 7.49 -21.76
C ALA A 146 -3.85 8.41 -20.80
N ASP A 147 -5.11 8.10 -20.54
CA ASP A 147 -5.97 8.74 -19.56
C ASP A 147 -6.70 7.66 -18.76
N ILE A 148 -6.21 7.40 -17.55
CA ILE A 148 -6.63 6.27 -16.74
C ILE A 148 -7.45 6.79 -15.56
N HIS A 149 -8.70 6.34 -15.46
CA HIS A 149 -9.58 6.70 -14.35
C HIS A 149 -9.74 5.54 -13.36
N PHE A 150 -10.19 5.84 -12.14
CA PHE A 150 -10.60 4.85 -11.16
C PHE A 150 -11.60 3.82 -11.73
N ASP A 151 -12.49 4.26 -12.63
CA ASP A 151 -13.49 3.38 -13.23
C ASP A 151 -12.88 2.31 -14.12
N ASP A 152 -11.70 2.56 -14.70
CA ASP A 152 -10.94 1.61 -15.49
C ASP A 152 -10.20 0.57 -14.65
N TYR A 153 -10.12 0.76 -13.33
CA TYR A 153 -9.52 -0.22 -12.43
C TYR A 153 -10.35 -1.49 -12.36
N ASN A 154 -9.64 -2.63 -12.31
CA ASN A 154 -10.28 -3.90 -12.00
C ASN A 154 -10.75 -3.91 -10.53
N TRP A 155 -11.55 -4.92 -10.13
CA TRP A 155 -12.08 -5.01 -8.77
C TRP A 155 -11.00 -4.97 -7.68
N PHE A 156 -9.85 -5.61 -7.90
CA PHE A 156 -8.74 -5.61 -6.95
C PHE A 156 -8.09 -4.23 -6.83
N GLY A 157 -7.94 -3.52 -7.94
CA GLY A 157 -7.49 -2.14 -8.00
C GLY A 157 -8.39 -1.18 -7.23
N LYS A 158 -9.70 -1.26 -7.46
CA LYS A 158 -10.71 -0.47 -6.72
C LYS A 158 -10.67 -0.80 -5.23
N PHE A 159 -10.54 -2.08 -4.88
CA PHE A 159 -10.39 -2.52 -3.49
C PHE A 159 -9.12 -1.96 -2.85
N MET A 160 -7.97 -1.98 -3.55
CA MET A 160 -6.73 -1.40 -3.04
C MET A 160 -6.86 0.09 -2.80
N ALA A 161 -7.32 0.86 -3.80
CA ALA A 161 -7.48 2.31 -3.68
C ALA A 161 -8.40 2.69 -2.50
N ALA A 162 -9.55 2.02 -2.35
CA ALA A 162 -10.46 2.25 -1.23
C ALA A 162 -9.88 1.83 0.13
N SER A 163 -9.21 0.67 0.19
CA SER A 163 -8.64 0.14 1.43
C SER A 163 -7.50 1.00 1.95
N ILE A 164 -6.63 1.48 1.05
CA ILE A 164 -5.53 2.38 1.39
C ILE A 164 -6.08 3.71 1.93
N ALA A 165 -7.06 4.30 1.24
CA ALA A 165 -7.66 5.55 1.68
C ALA A 165 -8.33 5.43 3.07
N LEU A 166 -9.03 4.33 3.32
CA LEU A 166 -9.59 4.03 4.64
C LEU A 166 -8.50 3.88 5.70
N HIS A 167 -7.45 3.11 5.41
CA HIS A 167 -6.37 2.85 6.37
C HIS A 167 -5.54 4.11 6.68
N MET A 168 -5.30 4.96 5.69
CA MET A 168 -4.58 6.23 5.88
C MET A 168 -5.44 7.31 6.54
N GLY A 169 -6.77 7.16 6.51
CA GLY A 169 -7.69 8.12 7.10
C GLY A 169 -8.03 9.28 6.17
N THR A 170 -7.88 9.10 4.85
CA THR A 170 -8.00 10.19 3.86
C THR A 170 -9.42 10.40 3.35
N LEU A 171 -10.39 9.56 3.74
CA LEU A 171 -11.81 9.65 3.35
C LEU A 171 -12.59 10.79 4.04
N GLY A 172 -11.88 11.74 4.63
CA GLY A 172 -12.44 12.86 5.38
C GLY A 172 -12.41 12.66 6.90
N TRP A 173 -13.07 13.57 7.62
CA TRP A 173 -12.95 13.69 9.08
C TRP A 173 -13.39 12.42 9.84
N TRP A 174 -14.40 11.70 9.34
CA TRP A 174 -14.89 10.48 9.96
C TRP A 174 -13.84 9.36 9.91
N SER A 175 -13.06 9.30 8.83
CA SER A 175 -11.98 8.33 8.64
C SER A 175 -10.85 8.64 9.60
N VAL A 176 -10.47 9.92 9.73
CA VAL A 176 -9.48 10.37 10.73
C VAL A 176 -9.91 9.99 12.14
N LEU A 177 -11.17 10.24 12.51
CA LEU A 177 -11.69 9.88 13.83
C LEU A 177 -11.63 8.36 14.06
N ALA A 178 -12.05 7.56 13.07
CA ALA A 178 -11.97 6.11 13.14
C ALA A 178 -10.52 5.61 13.33
N ASN A 179 -9.56 6.20 12.61
CA ASN A 179 -8.14 5.90 12.74
C ASN A 179 -7.60 6.25 14.13
N VAL A 180 -7.95 7.42 14.66
CA VAL A 180 -7.54 7.85 16.00
C VAL A 180 -8.07 6.88 17.06
N LEU A 181 -9.35 6.52 16.98
CA LEU A 181 -9.96 5.55 17.90
C LEU A 181 -9.28 4.18 17.79
N PHE A 182 -8.96 3.73 16.57
CA PHE A 182 -8.22 2.50 16.35
C PHE A 182 -6.83 2.56 17.00
N CYS A 183 -6.05 3.62 16.78
CA CYS A 183 -4.74 3.81 17.40
C CYS A 183 -4.82 3.81 18.93
N LEU A 184 -5.80 4.51 19.51
CA LEU A 184 -6.04 4.53 20.95
C LEU A 184 -6.39 3.14 21.50
N ALA A 185 -7.19 2.36 20.77
CA ALA A 185 -7.52 0.99 21.16
C ALA A 185 -6.29 0.07 21.16
N ILE A 186 -5.39 0.21 20.18
CA ILE A 186 -4.12 -0.54 20.15
C ILE A 186 -3.22 -0.15 21.32
N ILE A 187 -3.05 1.15 21.58
CA ILE A 187 -2.29 1.64 22.74
C ILE A 187 -2.88 1.09 24.03
N PHE A 188 -4.20 1.12 24.17
CA PHE A 188 -4.89 0.58 25.33
C PHE A 188 -4.64 -0.93 25.49
N ILE A 189 -4.65 -1.72 24.42
CA ILE A 189 -4.33 -3.15 24.45
C ILE A 189 -2.89 -3.37 24.91
N CYS A 190 -1.92 -2.62 24.38
CA CYS A 190 -0.52 -2.73 24.80
C CYS A 190 -0.33 -2.37 26.28
N VAL A 191 -0.88 -1.24 26.72
CA VAL A 191 -0.78 -0.79 28.12
C VAL A 191 -1.50 -1.76 29.06
N SER A 192 -2.72 -2.19 28.72
CA SER A 192 -3.46 -3.15 29.54
C SER A 192 -2.75 -4.50 29.61
N GLY A 193 -2.10 -4.96 28.54
CA GLY A 193 -1.23 -6.14 28.55
C GLY A 193 -0.09 -6.02 29.57
N CYS A 194 0.63 -4.90 29.55
CA CYS A 194 1.70 -4.62 30.52
C CYS A 194 1.17 -4.54 31.96
N VAL A 195 0.04 -3.86 32.17
CA VAL A 195 -0.58 -3.74 33.50
C VAL A 195 -1.06 -5.10 34.01
N MET A 196 -1.70 -5.91 33.16
CA MET A 196 -2.14 -7.26 33.52
C MET A 196 -0.95 -8.15 33.85
N TRP A 197 0.14 -8.07 33.08
CA TRP A 197 1.38 -8.79 33.39
C TRP A 197 1.95 -8.34 34.74
N TRP A 198 2.06 -7.03 35.00
CA TRP A 198 2.57 -6.50 36.26
C TRP A 198 1.75 -6.94 37.47
N LYS A 199 0.42 -6.98 37.34
CA LYS A 199 -0.49 -7.44 38.41
C LYS A 199 -0.44 -8.94 38.65
N ARG A 200 -0.11 -9.75 37.63
CA ARG A 200 -0.16 -11.22 37.68
C ARG A 200 1.21 -11.87 37.88
N ARG A 201 2.31 -11.13 37.78
CA ARG A 201 3.66 -11.68 37.95
C ARG A 201 3.88 -12.18 39.39
N PRO A 202 4.60 -13.29 39.61
CA PRO A 202 4.95 -13.77 40.95
C PRO A 202 5.79 -12.73 41.71
N SER A 203 5.51 -12.50 42.99
CA SER A 203 6.21 -11.51 43.82
C SER A 203 7.72 -11.78 43.97
N GLU A 204 8.15 -13.04 43.85
CA GLU A 204 9.56 -13.45 43.97
C GLU A 204 10.30 -13.57 42.63
N ALA A 205 9.62 -13.39 41.50
CA ALA A 205 10.26 -13.46 40.19
C ALA A 205 11.06 -12.18 39.91
N ARG A 206 12.38 -12.31 39.74
CA ARG A 206 13.28 -11.20 39.37
C ARG A 206 13.35 -10.93 37.85
N GLY A 207 12.69 -11.75 37.03
CA GLY A 207 12.76 -11.70 35.56
C GLY A 207 11.41 -11.45 34.88
N LEU A 208 11.41 -11.47 33.54
CA LEU A 208 10.22 -11.42 32.69
C LEU A 208 9.48 -12.76 32.67
N VAL A 209 9.28 -13.35 33.85
CA VAL A 209 8.68 -14.66 33.99
C VAL A 209 7.18 -14.54 33.71
N PRO A 210 6.63 -15.30 32.74
CA PRO A 210 5.20 -15.29 32.47
C PRO A 210 4.45 -15.79 33.71
N PRO A 211 3.27 -15.22 34.05
CA PRO A 211 2.45 -15.72 35.13
C PRO A 211 2.17 -17.21 34.92
N ALA A 212 2.61 -18.06 35.85
CA ALA A 212 2.49 -19.49 35.73
C ALA A 212 1.01 -19.93 35.76
N GLN A 213 0.37 -19.99 34.60
CA GLN A 213 -0.91 -20.66 34.46
C GLN A 213 -0.63 -22.16 34.35
N LYS A 214 -0.62 -22.87 35.48
CA LYS A 214 -0.70 -24.34 35.53
C LYS A 214 -2.06 -24.86 35.05
N ILE A 215 -2.62 -24.24 34.02
CA ILE A 215 -3.92 -24.55 33.44
C ILE A 215 -3.63 -25.22 32.12
N LYS A 216 -3.91 -26.53 32.03
CA LYS A 216 -3.92 -27.26 30.76
C LYS A 216 -5.15 -26.78 29.99
N PHE A 217 -4.98 -25.80 29.11
CA PHE A 217 -6.05 -25.43 28.19
C PHE A 217 -6.21 -26.55 27.15
N PRO A 218 -7.43 -27.09 26.96
CA PRO A 218 -7.69 -27.97 25.83
C PRO A 218 -7.45 -27.19 24.53
N VAL A 219 -6.97 -27.86 23.48
CA VAL A 219 -6.80 -27.23 22.17
C VAL A 219 -8.18 -26.79 21.67
N TRP A 220 -8.45 -25.50 21.75
CA TRP A 220 -9.71 -24.93 21.28
C TRP A 220 -9.65 -24.82 19.76
N TRP A 221 -9.99 -25.91 19.08
CA TRP A 221 -9.90 -26.02 17.62
C TRP A 221 -10.68 -24.92 16.89
N ALA A 222 -11.79 -24.43 17.45
CA ALA A 222 -12.54 -23.32 16.88
C ALA A 222 -11.75 -21.99 16.81
N MET A 223 -10.75 -21.80 17.69
CA MET A 223 -9.80 -20.67 17.60
C MET A 223 -8.52 -21.05 16.85
N ALA A 224 -8.05 -22.29 17.02
CA ALA A 224 -6.80 -22.74 16.40
C ALA A 224 -6.90 -22.77 14.87
N VAL A 225 -8.01 -23.25 14.31
CA VAL A 225 -8.20 -23.36 12.86
C VAL A 225 -8.17 -21.98 12.17
N PRO A 226 -8.95 -20.97 12.58
CA PRO A 226 -8.86 -19.62 12.00
C PRO A 226 -7.46 -19.00 12.12
N LEU A 227 -6.78 -19.17 13.25
CA LEU A 227 -5.43 -18.67 13.45
C LEU A 227 -4.42 -19.35 12.53
N LEU A 228 -4.58 -20.65 12.27
CA LEU A 228 -3.71 -21.40 11.38
C LEU A 228 -3.96 -21.00 9.92
N ILE A 229 -5.21 -20.81 9.51
CA ILE A 229 -5.56 -20.24 8.20
C ILE A 229 -4.91 -18.86 8.05
N LEU A 230 -5.05 -17.99 9.06
CA LEU A 230 -4.44 -16.67 9.06
C LEU A 230 -2.91 -16.76 8.96
N ALA A 231 -2.27 -17.67 9.70
CA ALA A 231 -0.83 -17.87 9.65
C ALA A 231 -0.37 -18.30 8.24
N VAL A 232 -1.10 -19.22 7.59
CA VAL A 232 -0.82 -19.65 6.21
C VAL A 232 -0.96 -18.50 5.22
N ILE A 233 -1.97 -17.65 5.41
CA ILE A 233 -2.18 -16.45 4.60
C ILE A 233 -1.06 -15.43 4.83
N PHE A 234 -0.52 -15.31 6.05
CA PHE A 234 0.53 -14.36 6.40
C PHE A 234 1.87 -15.06 6.65
N PRO A 235 2.63 -15.48 5.61
CA PRO A 235 3.84 -16.29 5.75
C PRO A 235 4.94 -15.59 6.58
N THR A 236 4.95 -14.26 6.60
CA THR A 236 5.87 -13.49 7.47
C THR A 236 5.61 -13.72 8.95
N ALA A 237 4.34 -13.89 9.34
CA ALA A 237 3.98 -14.20 10.72
C ALA A 237 4.50 -15.59 11.12
N ILE A 238 4.34 -16.59 10.23
CA ILE A 238 4.92 -17.93 10.44
C ILE A 238 6.44 -17.83 10.57
N ALA A 239 7.11 -17.11 9.66
CA ALA A 239 8.56 -16.95 9.71
C ALA A 239 9.02 -16.29 11.02
N ALA A 240 8.33 -15.25 11.49
CA ALA A 240 8.64 -14.60 12.76
C ALA A 240 8.47 -15.55 13.95
N ILE A 241 7.38 -16.32 13.99
CA ILE A 241 7.13 -17.34 15.03
C ILE A 241 8.23 -18.41 14.99
N ALA A 242 8.60 -18.90 13.80
CA ALA A 242 9.64 -19.89 13.63
C ALA A 242 11.01 -19.38 14.10
N VAL A 243 11.36 -18.13 13.77
CA VAL A 243 12.61 -17.50 14.24
C VAL A 243 12.62 -17.38 15.77
N ILE A 244 11.53 -16.90 16.37
CA ILE A 244 11.43 -16.80 17.84
C ILE A 244 11.52 -18.19 18.48
N TRP A 245 10.88 -19.20 17.90
CA TRP A 245 10.94 -20.58 18.38
C TRP A 245 12.36 -21.16 18.29
N ILE A 246 13.08 -20.91 17.19
CA ILE A 246 14.49 -21.30 17.03
C ILE A 246 15.36 -20.59 18.07
N LEU A 247 15.16 -19.28 18.28
CA LEU A 247 15.89 -18.52 19.29
C LEU A 247 15.60 -19.03 20.71
N ASP A 248 14.34 -19.36 21.03
CA ASP A 248 14.00 -19.90 22.35
C ASP A 248 14.62 -21.28 22.58
N THR A 249 14.59 -22.16 21.57
CA THR A 249 15.08 -23.53 21.67
C THR A 249 16.61 -23.62 21.67
N LEU A 250 17.29 -22.82 20.85
CA LEU A 250 18.74 -22.88 20.69
C LEU A 250 19.52 -21.95 21.63
N LEU A 251 18.97 -20.79 22.01
CA LEU A 251 19.68 -19.82 22.86
C LEU A 251 19.07 -19.72 24.26
N LEU A 252 17.79 -19.33 24.36
CA LEU A 252 17.18 -18.96 25.65
C LEU A 252 17.05 -20.16 26.60
N SER A 253 16.71 -21.34 26.07
CA SER A 253 16.58 -22.57 26.85
C SER A 253 17.91 -23.21 27.22
N ARG A 254 18.97 -22.94 26.44
CA ARG A 254 20.30 -23.56 26.60
C ARG A 254 21.18 -22.78 27.56
N ILE A 255 20.98 -21.46 27.69
CA ILE A 255 21.78 -20.59 28.55
C ILE A 255 21.10 -20.45 29.93
N PRO A 256 21.68 -20.99 31.03
CA PRO A 256 21.02 -21.04 32.35
C PRO A 256 20.71 -19.68 32.97
N ALA A 257 21.46 -18.63 32.57
CA ALA A 257 21.20 -17.27 33.01
C ALA A 257 19.96 -16.66 32.33
N LEU A 258 19.79 -16.91 31.03
CA LEU A 258 18.63 -16.44 30.25
C LEU A 258 17.38 -17.25 30.59
N ALA A 259 17.51 -18.56 30.75
CA ALA A 259 16.42 -19.44 31.18
C ALA A 259 15.82 -18.97 32.51
N ARG A 260 16.65 -18.63 33.51
CA ARG A 260 16.16 -18.09 34.81
C ARG A 260 15.49 -16.72 34.72
N TRP A 261 15.72 -15.98 33.64
CA TRP A 261 15.19 -14.62 33.48
C TRP A 261 13.91 -14.59 32.64
N PHE A 262 13.74 -15.54 31.71
CA PHE A 262 12.60 -15.62 30.79
C PHE A 262 11.62 -16.78 31.05
N LYS A 263 12.03 -17.83 31.77
CA LYS A 263 11.20 -19.01 32.10
C LYS A 263 11.00 -19.16 33.59
#